data_AF-R6WLD0-F1
#
_entry.id   AF-R6WLD0-F1
#
_cell.length_a   1.000
_cell.length_b   1.000
_cell.length_c   1.000
_cell.angle_alpha   90.00
_cell.angle_beta   90.00
_cell.angle_gamma   90.00
#
_symmetry.space_group_name_H-M   'P 1'
#
loop_
_entity.id
_entity.type
_entity.pdbx_description
1 polymer ?
#
loop_
_entity_poly.entity_id
_entity_poly.type
_entity_poly.pdbx_seq_one_letter_code
_entity_poly.pdbx_strand_id
1 'polypeptide(L)'
;MGGRGSYAAGNNVEYTYKTVGMVDGVKILQGIGNKHGLPESSHSSEAYIKLKPDGTFHEMRFYNKEHVLYMEIAYHPEQALTGNRHTPILHYHLYDDKFSKNSTGPFHRTKAKVLSKEMKQKYNKFFVGVE
;
A
#
# COMPACT_ATOMS: atom_id res chain seq x y z
N MET A 1 9.30 -20.50 6.31
CA MET A 1 8.48 -21.44 5.49
C MET A 1 7.02 -21.03 5.62
N GLY A 2 6.27 -20.91 4.52
CA GLY A 2 4.83 -20.62 4.56
C GLY A 2 4.37 -19.64 3.49
N GLY A 3 4.38 -20.05 2.21
CA GLY A 3 3.75 -19.33 1.11
C GLY A 3 2.80 -20.27 0.39
N ARG A 4 1.49 -20.07 0.54
CA ARG A 4 0.50 -20.68 -0.35
C ARG A 4 0.27 -19.72 -1.50
N GLY A 5 1.19 -19.77 -2.47
CA GLY A 5 0.85 -19.44 -3.84
C GLY A 5 -0.11 -20.51 -4.34
N SER A 6 -1.19 -20.08 -4.99
CA SER A 6 -2.12 -20.96 -5.68
C SER A 6 -1.33 -21.89 -6.61
N TYR A 7 -1.28 -23.18 -6.27
CA TYR A 7 -0.83 -24.24 -7.15
C TYR A 7 -1.90 -24.40 -8.25
N ALA A 8 -1.83 -23.56 -9.27
CA ALA A 8 -2.54 -23.75 -10.53
C ALA A 8 -1.49 -23.71 -11.66
N ALA A 9 -1.14 -24.90 -12.14
CA ALA A 9 -0.38 -25.16 -13.37
C ALA A 9 0.94 -24.38 -13.58
N GLY A 10 2.05 -24.92 -13.08
CA GLY A 10 3.35 -24.94 -13.78
C GLY A 10 4.07 -23.62 -14.11
N ASN A 11 3.49 -22.45 -13.87
CA ASN A 11 4.12 -21.18 -14.16
C ASN A 11 4.67 -20.55 -12.87
N ASN A 12 5.99 -20.47 -12.76
CA ASN A 12 6.66 -19.71 -11.71
C ASN A 12 6.35 -18.23 -11.96
N VAL A 13 5.33 -17.68 -11.30
CA VAL A 13 5.03 -16.25 -11.40
C VAL A 13 6.22 -15.50 -10.79
N GLU A 14 6.88 -14.70 -11.63
CA GLU A 14 8.08 -13.99 -11.22
C GLU A 14 7.78 -13.07 -10.03
N TYR A 15 8.72 -13.03 -9.08
CA TYR A 15 8.58 -12.20 -7.91
C TYR A 15 8.60 -10.72 -8.35
N THR A 16 7.54 -9.98 -8.04
CA THR A 16 7.32 -8.62 -8.57
C THR A 16 7.79 -7.51 -7.63
N TYR A 17 8.19 -7.87 -6.41
CA TYR A 17 8.60 -6.95 -5.35
C TYR A 17 9.80 -7.54 -4.61
N LYS A 18 10.66 -6.74 -4.00
CA LYS A 18 11.69 -7.21 -3.06
C LYS A 18 11.51 -6.51 -1.72
N THR A 19 11.73 -7.23 -0.62
CA THR A 19 11.79 -6.60 0.70
C THR A 19 13.16 -5.94 0.86
N VAL A 20 13.18 -4.64 1.11
CA VAL A 20 14.43 -3.84 1.24
C VAL A 20 14.71 -3.36 2.66
N GLY A 21 13.76 -3.59 3.57
CA GLY A 21 13.91 -3.22 4.98
C GLY A 21 12.61 -3.46 5.74
N MET A 22 12.57 -2.97 6.98
CA MET A 22 11.38 -2.98 7.82
C MET A 22 11.26 -1.68 8.60
N VAL A 23 10.03 -1.25 8.87
CA VAL A 23 9.70 -0.20 9.84
C VAL A 23 8.69 -0.77 10.81
N ASP A 24 9.05 -0.82 12.10
CA ASP A 24 8.17 -1.33 13.17
C ASP A 24 7.52 -2.68 12.81
N GLY A 25 8.34 -3.62 12.33
CA GLY A 25 7.91 -4.97 11.94
C GLY A 25 7.17 -5.07 10.60
N VAL A 26 6.91 -3.96 9.91
CA VAL A 26 6.27 -3.94 8.59
C VAL A 26 7.34 -3.89 7.50
N LYS A 27 7.23 -4.80 6.51
CA LYS A 27 8.17 -4.88 5.38
C LYS A 27 8.07 -3.66 4.47
N ILE A 28 9.22 -3.08 4.14
CA ILE A 28 9.36 -2.11 3.07
C ILE A 28 9.56 -2.88 1.76
N LEU A 29 8.68 -2.65 0.79
CA LEU A 29 8.77 -3.25 -0.53
C LEU A 29 9.26 -2.25 -1.58
N GLN A 30 10.13 -2.74 -2.47
CA GLN A 30 10.50 -2.07 -3.71
C GLN A 30 10.06 -2.96 -4.87
N GLY A 31 9.30 -2.42 -5.83
CA GLY A 31 8.93 -3.20 -7.01
C GLY A 31 10.11 -3.49 -7.93
N ILE A 32 9.99 -4.58 -8.68
CA ILE A 32 10.97 -5.06 -9.66
C ILE A 32 10.43 -4.71 -11.06
N GLY A 33 11.30 -4.20 -11.94
CA GLY A 33 10.91 -3.75 -13.28
C GLY A 33 9.91 -2.59 -13.25
N ASN A 34 8.77 -2.74 -13.93
CA ASN A 34 7.74 -1.69 -14.08
C ASN A 34 6.71 -1.66 -12.93
N LYS A 35 6.99 -2.34 -11.81
CA LYS A 35 6.09 -2.34 -10.65
C LYS A 35 6.38 -1.14 -9.75
N HIS A 36 5.56 -0.10 -9.88
CA HIS A 36 5.77 1.14 -9.14
C HIS A 36 4.95 1.24 -7.84
N GLY A 37 3.81 0.55 -7.73
CA GLY A 37 2.96 0.57 -6.52
C GLY A 37 3.26 -0.58 -5.56
N LEU A 38 2.52 -0.66 -4.46
CA LEU A 38 2.49 -1.86 -3.61
C LEU A 38 1.62 -2.99 -4.24
N PRO A 39 1.65 -4.22 -3.70
CA PRO A 39 0.79 -5.33 -4.15
C PRO A 39 -0.71 -5.00 -4.00
N GLU A 40 -1.55 -5.51 -4.89
CA GLU A 40 -3.02 -5.38 -4.80
C GLU A 40 -3.64 -6.40 -3.81
N SER A 41 -2.91 -7.47 -3.52
CA SER A 41 -3.20 -8.47 -2.49
C SER A 41 -1.91 -8.84 -1.76
N SER A 42 -2.02 -9.26 -0.50
CA SER A 42 -0.84 -9.73 0.24
C SER A 42 -0.62 -11.23 0.09
N HIS A 43 0.59 -11.69 0.43
CA HIS A 43 0.90 -13.11 0.46
C HIS A 43 1.32 -13.58 1.86
N SER A 44 1.85 -12.68 2.69
CA SER A 44 2.52 -13.06 3.94
C SER A 44 2.49 -11.99 5.02
N SER A 45 1.79 -10.87 4.81
CA SER A 45 1.83 -9.73 5.72
C SER A 45 0.52 -8.97 5.67
N GLU A 46 0.12 -8.42 6.81
CA GLU A 46 -1.08 -7.59 6.96
C GLU A 46 -0.84 -6.15 6.48
N ALA A 47 0.42 -5.76 6.28
CA ALA A 47 0.77 -4.49 5.69
C ALA A 47 2.10 -4.52 4.93
N TYR A 48 2.25 -3.57 4.01
CA TYR A 48 3.50 -3.26 3.34
C TYR A 48 3.67 -1.74 3.25
N ILE A 49 4.92 -1.29 3.31
CA ILE A 49 5.30 0.12 3.16
C ILE A 49 6.11 0.29 1.89
N LYS A 50 5.93 1.40 1.20
CA LYS A 50 6.82 1.88 0.16
C LYS A 50 7.36 3.25 0.58
N LEU A 51 8.65 3.41 0.40
CA LEU A 51 9.35 4.68 0.60
C LEU A 51 9.62 5.33 -0.76
N LYS A 52 9.80 6.65 -0.74
CA LYS A 52 10.39 7.42 -1.83
C LYS A 52 11.89 7.10 -1.94
N PRO A 53 12.55 7.46 -3.07
CA PRO A 53 13.98 7.23 -3.23
C PRO A 53 14.86 7.88 -2.15
N ASP A 54 14.39 8.96 -1.53
CA ASP A 54 15.06 9.68 -0.43
C ASP A 54 14.83 9.02 0.96
N GLY A 55 14.05 7.94 1.02
CA GLY A 55 13.71 7.25 2.27
C GLY A 55 12.46 7.80 2.97
N THR A 56 11.85 8.86 2.46
CA THR A 56 10.61 9.41 3.03
C THR A 56 9.43 8.49 2.75
N PHE A 57 8.47 8.40 3.67
CA PHE A 57 7.24 7.65 3.49
C PHE A 57 6.50 8.05 2.19
N HIS A 58 6.13 7.06 1.37
CA HIS A 58 5.33 7.28 0.16
C HIS A 58 3.90 6.76 0.35
N GLU A 59 3.75 5.47 0.65
CA GLU A 59 2.46 4.82 0.83
C GLU A 59 2.58 3.57 1.70
N MET A 60 1.48 3.17 2.32
CA MET A 60 1.32 1.93 3.07
C MET A 60 -0.04 1.32 2.76
N ARG A 61 -0.04 0.02 2.50
CA ARG A 61 -1.25 -0.77 2.25
C ARG A 61 -1.52 -1.73 3.38
N PHE A 62 -2.80 -1.89 3.71
CA PHE A 62 -3.29 -2.79 4.74
C PHE A 62 -4.19 -3.86 4.13
N TYR A 63 -3.96 -5.09 4.54
CA TYR A 63 -4.63 -6.26 4.01
C TYR A 63 -5.33 -6.99 5.16
N ASN A 64 -6.53 -7.50 4.89
CA ASN A 64 -7.24 -8.32 5.85
C ASN A 64 -6.67 -9.75 5.89
N LYS A 65 -7.26 -10.61 6.72
CA LYS A 65 -6.84 -12.03 6.85
C LYS A 65 -7.01 -12.85 5.56
N GLU A 66 -7.85 -12.38 4.63
CA GLU A 66 -8.04 -12.98 3.31
C GLU A 66 -7.06 -12.40 2.27
N HIS A 67 -6.06 -11.63 2.73
CA HIS A 67 -5.07 -10.96 1.90
C HIS A 67 -5.64 -9.89 0.94
N VAL A 68 -6.83 -9.39 1.24
CA VAL A 68 -7.52 -8.36 0.47
C VAL A 68 -7.14 -6.97 1.01
N LEU A 69 -6.70 -6.08 0.11
CA LEU A 69 -6.46 -4.68 0.38
C LEU A 69 -7.77 -4.01 0.80
N TYR A 70 -7.80 -3.41 1.99
CA TYR A 70 -8.98 -2.68 2.45
C TYR A 70 -8.68 -1.20 2.72
N MET A 71 -7.41 -0.83 2.90
CA MET A 71 -7.01 0.54 3.18
C MET A 71 -5.61 0.84 2.65
N GLU A 72 -5.44 2.03 2.10
CA GLU A 72 -4.14 2.60 1.71
C GLU A 72 -3.99 3.97 2.38
N ILE A 73 -2.84 4.23 2.99
CA ILE A 73 -2.43 5.55 3.48
C ILE A 73 -1.28 6.03 2.61
N ALA A 74 -1.35 7.25 2.10
CA ALA A 74 -0.37 7.80 1.18
C ALA A 74 0.06 9.22 1.58
N TYR A 75 1.29 9.57 1.21
CA TYR A 75 1.90 10.88 1.37
C TYR A 75 2.44 11.39 0.03
N HIS A 76 1.52 11.90 -0.78
CA HIS A 76 1.81 12.54 -2.06
C HIS A 76 0.80 13.67 -2.31
N PRO A 77 1.02 14.53 -3.32
CA PRO A 77 0.05 15.55 -3.67
C PRO A 77 -1.27 14.92 -4.08
N GLU A 78 -2.36 15.47 -3.55
CA GLU A 78 -3.73 15.03 -3.86
C GLU A 78 -4.57 16.28 -4.15
N GLN A 79 -4.78 16.54 -5.45
CA GLN A 79 -5.42 17.77 -5.93
C GLN A 79 -6.82 17.94 -5.36
N ALA A 80 -7.55 16.85 -5.13
CA ALA A 80 -8.89 16.89 -4.56
C ALA A 80 -8.91 17.42 -3.11
N LEU A 81 -7.77 17.40 -2.40
CA LEU A 81 -7.66 17.82 -1.01
C LEU A 81 -6.87 19.11 -0.83
N THR A 82 -5.80 19.31 -1.59
CA THR A 82 -4.91 20.48 -1.45
C THR A 82 -5.20 21.59 -2.47
N GLY A 83 -6.01 21.31 -3.50
CA GLY A 83 -6.25 22.22 -4.61
C GLY A 83 -5.04 22.42 -5.55
N ASN A 84 -3.92 21.74 -5.29
CA ASN A 84 -2.69 21.85 -6.08
C ASN A 84 -2.02 20.48 -6.25
N ARG A 85 -0.99 20.40 -7.10
CA ARG A 85 -0.27 19.14 -7.42
C ARG A 85 1.14 19.08 -6.82
N HIS A 86 1.47 19.96 -5.88
CA HIS A 86 2.82 20.13 -5.36
C HIS A 86 2.90 19.83 -3.86
N THR A 87 1.87 20.19 -3.09
CA THR A 87 1.85 20.01 -1.64
C THR A 87 1.48 18.57 -1.31
N PRO A 88 2.41 17.75 -0.77
CA PRO A 88 2.08 16.41 -0.30
C PRO A 88 1.19 16.50 0.94
N ILE A 89 0.21 15.60 1.04
CA ILE A 89 -0.67 15.50 2.19
C ILE A 89 -0.84 14.03 2.58
N LEU A 90 -0.88 13.77 3.89
CA LEU A 90 -1.30 12.47 4.40
C LEU A 90 -2.79 12.28 4.17
N HIS A 91 -3.13 11.33 3.31
CA HIS A 91 -4.50 10.96 3.00
C HIS A 91 -4.64 9.44 2.91
N TYR A 92 -5.88 8.96 2.94
CA TYR A 92 -6.18 7.54 2.84
C TYR A 92 -7.34 7.25 1.88
N HIS A 93 -7.34 6.01 1.41
CA HIS A 93 -8.40 5.40 0.61
C HIS A 93 -8.85 4.11 1.26
N LEU A 94 -10.14 3.81 1.12
CA LEU A 94 -10.70 2.49 1.43
C LEU A 94 -11.05 1.79 0.13
N TYR A 95 -10.93 0.47 0.16
CA TYR A 95 -11.16 -0.40 -1.00
C TYR A 95 -12.26 -1.41 -0.68
N ASP A 96 -13.06 -1.73 -1.69
CA ASP A 96 -13.89 -2.92 -1.66
C ASP A 96 -13.05 -4.17 -1.93
N ASP A 97 -13.59 -5.34 -1.56
CA ASP A 97 -12.90 -6.62 -1.73
C ASP A 97 -12.68 -7.01 -3.19
N LYS A 98 -13.45 -6.41 -4.10
CA LYS A 98 -13.33 -6.58 -5.56
C LYS A 98 -12.00 -6.09 -6.09
N PHE A 99 -11.38 -5.09 -5.46
CA PHE A 99 -10.07 -4.58 -5.86
C PHE A 99 -9.00 -5.67 -5.85
N SER A 100 -8.95 -6.50 -4.82
CA SER A 100 -7.94 -7.57 -4.72
C SER A 100 -8.34 -8.87 -5.41
N LYS A 101 -9.63 -9.03 -5.78
CA LYS A 101 -10.18 -10.26 -6.36
C LYS A 101 -10.22 -10.24 -7.90
N ASN A 102 -9.58 -9.26 -8.57
CA ASN A 102 -9.60 -9.11 -10.03
C ASN A 102 -11.01 -9.25 -10.63
N SER A 103 -12.02 -8.79 -9.91
CA SER A 103 -13.40 -8.95 -10.32
C SER A 103 -13.69 -7.94 -11.44
N THR A 104 -14.17 -8.41 -12.58
CA THR A 104 -14.62 -7.56 -13.69
C THR A 104 -15.80 -6.70 -13.23
N GLY A 105 -15.57 -5.41 -12.99
CA GLY A 105 -16.57 -4.45 -12.54
C GLY A 105 -15.93 -3.12 -12.10
N PRO A 106 -16.73 -2.06 -11.85
CA PRO A 106 -16.21 -0.80 -11.35
C PRO A 106 -15.61 -1.01 -9.96
N PHE A 107 -14.28 -0.92 -9.86
CA PHE A 107 -13.55 -0.95 -8.60
C PHE A 107 -14.01 0.19 -7.69
N HIS A 108 -14.46 -0.09 -6.46
CA HIS A 108 -14.75 0.97 -5.50
C HIS A 108 -13.52 1.28 -4.64
N ARG A 109 -12.78 2.30 -5.07
CA ARG A 109 -11.87 3.06 -4.21
C ARG A 109 -12.59 4.31 -3.74
N THR A 110 -12.64 4.56 -2.43
CA THR A 110 -13.22 5.81 -1.92
C THR A 110 -12.42 7.02 -2.40
N LYS A 111 -13.06 8.19 -2.51
CA LYS A 111 -12.33 9.46 -2.64
C LYS A 111 -11.28 9.61 -1.55
N ALA A 112 -10.20 10.33 -1.85
CA ALA A 112 -9.16 10.62 -0.87
C ALA A 112 -9.75 11.32 0.34
N LYS A 113 -9.36 10.89 1.52
CA LYS A 113 -9.75 11.51 2.78
C LYS A 113 -8.49 11.90 3.53
N VAL A 114 -8.44 13.13 4.05
CA VAL A 114 -7.34 13.57 4.91
C VAL A 114 -7.25 12.66 6.13
N LEU A 115 -6.03 12.27 6.52
CA LEU A 115 -5.85 11.51 7.75
C LEU A 115 -6.33 12.31 8.97
N SER A 116 -7.19 11.70 9.79
CA SER A 116 -7.60 12.28 11.07
C SER A 116 -6.42 12.35 12.04
N LYS A 117 -6.53 13.18 13.09
CA LYS A 117 -5.50 13.29 14.14
C LYS A 117 -5.21 11.93 14.80
N GLU A 118 -6.25 11.14 15.07
CA GLU A 118 -6.13 9.80 15.65
C GLU A 118 -5.39 8.84 14.72
N MET A 119 -5.69 8.86 13.41
CA MET A 119 -4.97 8.05 12.43
C MET A 119 -3.50 8.47 12.34
N LYS A 120 -3.23 9.79 12.35
CA LYS A 120 -1.85 10.29 12.35
C LYS A 120 -1.09 9.79 13.57
N GLN A 121 -1.68 9.83 14.76
CA GLN A 121 -1.07 9.33 15.99
C GLN A 121 -0.87 7.81 15.95
N LYS A 122 -1.87 7.05 15.50
CA LYS A 122 -1.81 5.58 15.43
C LYS A 122 -0.70 5.07 14.50
N TYR A 123 -0.47 5.76 13.39
CA TYR A 123 0.45 5.32 12.33
C TYR A 123 1.74 6.15 12.25
N ASN A 124 1.98 7.08 13.19
CA ASN A 124 3.12 8.01 13.15
C ASN A 124 4.47 7.32 12.95
N LYS A 125 4.67 6.17 13.59
CA LYS A 125 5.88 5.35 13.54
C LYS A 125 6.25 4.87 12.13
N PHE A 126 5.29 4.84 11.21
CA PHE A 126 5.50 4.46 9.81
C PHE A 126 5.80 5.66 8.91
N PHE A 127 5.49 6.89 9.33
CA PHE A 127 5.64 8.11 8.53
C PHE A 127 7.06 8.70 8.60
N VAL A 128 8.05 7.85 8.35
CA VAL A 128 9.48 8.24 8.34
C VAL A 128 9.69 9.39 7.34
N GLY A 129 10.37 10.45 7.76
CA GLY A 129 10.67 11.61 6.91
C GLY A 129 9.48 12.51 6.58
N VAL A 130 8.32 12.32 7.23
CA VAL A 130 7.16 13.21 7.08
C VAL A 130 7.13 14.18 8.26
N GLU A 131 7.19 15.48 7.96
CA GLU A 131 7.10 16.58 8.93
C GLU A 131 5.67 17.12 9.08
#